data_AF-A0A2E0H6Z3-F1
#
_entry.id   AF-A0A2E0H6Z3-F1
#
_cell.length_a   1.000
_cell.length_b   1.000
_cell.length_c   1.000
_cell.angle_alpha   90.00
_cell.angle_beta   90.00
_cell.angle_gamma   90.00
#
_symmetry.space_group_name_H-M   'P 1'
#
loop_
_entity.id
_entity.type
_entity.pdbx_description
1 polymer ?
#
loop_
_entity_poly.entity_id
_entity_poly.type
_entity_poly.pdbx_seq_one_letter_code
_entity_poly.pdbx_strand_id
1 'polypeptide(L)'
;MTYFDKFIGIDWSGAKGSKQGGLQIAVAEPNNDVPKLILPNDGDLWGRDDVFLWLSEIIKRERALIGFDFAFGYPHYDLGCYFPGMNKDPANIFGLWELIDKTCQGASNFYG
;
A
#
# COMPACT_ATOMS: atom_id res chain seq x y z
N MET A 1 -27.29 0.51 8.47
CA MET A 1 -25.88 0.10 8.62
C MET A 1 -25.40 -0.33 7.25
N THR A 2 -24.37 0.31 6.70
CA THR A 2 -23.84 0.00 5.37
C THR A 2 -22.68 -0.97 5.50
N TYR A 3 -22.86 -2.19 5.01
CA TYR A 3 -21.81 -3.22 5.04
C TYR A 3 -20.78 -2.99 3.93
N PHE A 4 -19.63 -3.65 4.04
CA PHE A 4 -18.65 -3.78 2.96
C PHE A 4 -19.02 -5.00 2.12
N ASP A 5 -18.75 -4.93 0.82
CA ASP A 5 -19.02 -6.00 -0.13
C ASP A 5 -17.93 -7.09 -0.07
N LYS A 6 -16.69 -6.72 0.31
CA LYS A 6 -15.56 -7.65 0.44
C LYS A 6 -14.43 -7.10 1.30
N PHE A 7 -13.52 -7.99 1.66
CA PHE A 7 -12.26 -7.68 2.32
C PHE A 7 -11.09 -7.93 1.38
N ILE A 8 -10.14 -7.02 1.34
CA ILE A 8 -8.93 -7.11 0.52
C ILE A 8 -7.74 -7.00 1.47
N GLY A 9 -6.93 -8.05 1.57
CA GLY A 9 -5.67 -8.05 2.29
C GLY A 9 -4.50 -7.89 1.33
N ILE A 10 -3.56 -7.02 1.65
CA ILE A 10 -2.40 -6.71 0.81
C ILE A 10 -1.13 -6.86 1.65
N ASP A 11 -0.29 -7.83 1.31
CA ASP A 11 1.11 -7.87 1.75
C ASP A 11 1.92 -6.95 0.85
N TRP A 12 2.50 -5.89 1.40
CA TRP A 12 3.15 -4.85 0.62
C TRP A 12 4.66 -5.00 0.61
N SER A 13 5.23 -5.13 -0.60
CA SER A 13 6.68 -5.20 -0.73
C SER A 13 7.33 -3.82 -0.86
N GLY A 14 8.35 -3.57 -0.03
CA GLY A 14 9.30 -2.46 -0.18
C GLY A 14 10.50 -2.75 -1.09
N ALA A 15 10.57 -3.92 -1.72
CA ALA A 15 11.73 -4.31 -2.52
C ALA A 15 11.89 -3.48 -3.82
N LYS A 16 13.12 -3.34 -4.29
CA LYS A 16 13.41 -2.59 -5.52
C LYS A 16 13.05 -3.43 -6.76
N GLY A 17 12.27 -2.85 -7.66
CA GLY A 17 11.88 -3.50 -8.93
C GLY A 17 10.52 -3.03 -9.45
N SER A 18 10.21 -3.37 -10.70
CA SER A 18 8.90 -3.09 -11.28
C SER A 18 7.85 -4.14 -10.90
N LYS A 19 8.28 -5.36 -10.56
CA LYS A 19 7.43 -6.47 -10.11
C LYS A 19 7.99 -7.07 -8.83
N GLN A 20 7.12 -7.49 -7.93
CA GLN A 20 7.46 -7.78 -6.54
C GLN A 20 7.02 -9.19 -6.15
N GLY A 21 7.96 -10.05 -5.75
CA GLY A 21 7.67 -11.40 -5.26
C GLY A 21 6.90 -11.41 -3.93
N GLY A 22 7.13 -10.39 -3.08
CA GLY A 22 6.45 -10.22 -1.80
C GLY A 22 5.28 -9.23 -1.85
N LEU A 23 4.75 -8.90 -3.03
CA LEU A 23 3.52 -8.11 -3.15
C LEU A 23 2.39 -9.07 -3.48
N GLN A 24 1.51 -9.33 -2.52
CA GLN A 24 0.44 -10.30 -2.64
C GLN A 24 -0.89 -9.67 -2.27
N ILE A 25 -1.94 -10.06 -3.00
CA ILE A 25 -3.30 -9.59 -2.74
C ILE A 25 -4.20 -10.81 -2.53
N ALA A 26 -4.94 -10.82 -1.43
CA ALA A 26 -5.96 -11.81 -1.13
C ALA A 26 -7.32 -11.13 -0.99
N VAL A 27 -8.37 -11.72 -1.58
CA VAL A 27 -9.75 -11.22 -1.50
C VAL A 27 -10.63 -12.24 -0.79
N ALA A 28 -11.37 -11.79 0.21
CA ALA A 28 -12.43 -12.55 0.86
C ALA A 28 -13.79 -11.98 0.46
N GLU A 29 -14.58 -12.80 -0.23
CA GLU A 29 -15.94 -12.49 -0.66
C GLU A 29 -16.95 -12.81 0.46
N PRO A 30 -18.22 -12.35 0.36
CA PRO A 30 -19.26 -12.65 1.34
C PRO A 30 -19.51 -14.15 1.54
N ASN A 31 -20.32 -14.48 2.55
CA ASN A 31 -20.79 -15.85 2.85
C ASN A 31 -19.71 -16.83 3.34
N ASN A 32 -18.64 -16.32 3.96
CA ASN A 32 -17.56 -17.12 4.55
C ASN A 32 -16.80 -17.97 3.52
N ASP A 33 -16.70 -17.46 2.29
CA ASP A 33 -15.85 -18.03 1.26
C ASP A 33 -14.38 -17.95 1.65
N VAL A 34 -13.60 -18.95 1.24
CA VAL A 34 -12.15 -18.99 1.49
C VAL A 34 -11.48 -17.85 0.72
N PRO A 35 -10.61 -17.04 1.36
CA PRO A 35 -9.87 -16.00 0.68
C PRO A 35 -9.06 -16.54 -0.49
N LYS A 36 -9.08 -15.83 -1.63
CA LYS A 36 -8.37 -16.21 -2.84
C LYS A 36 -7.25 -15.23 -3.14
N LEU A 37 -6.08 -15.75 -3.51
CA LEU A 37 -5.02 -14.93 -4.07
C LEU A 37 -5.44 -14.41 -5.45
N ILE A 38 -5.23 -13.13 -5.67
CA ILE A 38 -5.48 -12.47 -6.94
C ILE A 38 -4.15 -12.26 -7.65
N LEU A 39 -4.08 -12.70 -8.90
CA LEU A 39 -2.92 -12.48 -9.77
C LEU A 39 -3.15 -11.22 -10.62
N PRO A 40 -2.08 -10.52 -11.02
CA PRO A 40 -2.21 -9.43 -11.97
C PRO A 40 -2.61 -9.96 -13.35
N ASN A 41 -3.15 -9.07 -14.19
CA ASN A 41 -3.55 -9.46 -15.55
C ASN A 41 -2.37 -9.94 -16.40
N ASP A 42 -1.18 -9.37 -16.17
CA ASP A 42 0.04 -9.66 -16.92
C ASP A 42 1.09 -10.35 -16.02
N GLY A 43 1.02 -11.68 -15.94
CA GLY A 43 1.98 -12.55 -15.25
C GLY A 43 1.62 -12.88 -13.79
N ASP A 44 2.59 -13.39 -13.03
CA ASP A 44 2.37 -13.92 -11.67
C ASP A 44 2.76 -12.94 -10.56
N LEU A 45 3.34 -11.78 -10.91
CA LEU A 45 3.90 -10.83 -9.95
C LEU A 45 3.28 -9.44 -10.11
N TRP A 46 2.91 -8.84 -8.99
CA TRP A 46 2.35 -7.49 -8.93
C TRP A 46 3.43 -6.42 -9.02
N GLY A 47 3.17 -5.36 -9.79
CA GLY A 47 3.82 -4.06 -9.62
C GLY A 47 2.97 -3.15 -8.74
N ARG A 48 3.56 -2.13 -8.13
CA ARG A 48 2.81 -1.23 -7.24
C ARG A 48 1.83 -0.33 -8.02
N ASP A 49 2.21 0.06 -9.23
CA ASP A 49 1.32 0.78 -10.15
C ASP A 49 0.11 -0.09 -10.54
N ASP A 50 0.34 -1.39 -10.76
CA ASP A 50 -0.73 -2.34 -11.09
C ASP A 50 -1.72 -2.47 -9.93
N VAL A 51 -1.23 -2.56 -8.68
CA VAL A 51 -2.08 -2.60 -7.48
C VAL A 51 -2.90 -1.31 -7.36
N PHE A 52 -2.29 -0.15 -7.56
CA PHE A 52 -2.99 1.13 -7.52
C PHE A 52 -4.11 1.20 -8.55
N LEU A 53 -3.85 0.82 -9.81
CA LEU A 53 -4.85 0.80 -10.87
C LEU A 53 -5.97 -0.20 -10.57
N TRP A 54 -5.63 -1.40 -10.11
CA TRP A 54 -6.59 -2.45 -9.77
C TRP A 54 -7.52 -2.02 -8.62
N LEU A 55 -6.97 -1.48 -7.53
CA LEU A 55 -7.75 -0.95 -6.42
C LEU A 55 -8.65 0.21 -6.87
N SER A 56 -8.12 1.12 -7.69
CA SER A 56 -8.87 2.27 -8.21
C SER A 56 -10.09 1.86 -9.02
N GLU A 57 -10.03 0.75 -9.74
CA GLU A 57 -11.17 0.21 -10.47
C GLU A 57 -12.19 -0.50 -9.58
N ILE A 58 -11.73 -1.19 -8.53
CA ILE A 58 -12.61 -1.88 -7.57
C ILE A 58 -13.43 -0.89 -6.75
N ILE A 59 -12.77 0.11 -6.15
CA ILE A 59 -13.45 1.04 -5.23
C ILE A 59 -14.49 1.94 -5.92
N LYS A 60 -14.45 2.04 -7.26
CA LYS A 60 -15.50 2.71 -8.05
C LYS A 60 -16.81 1.93 -8.09
N ARG A 61 -16.77 0.62 -7.86
CA ARG A 61 -17.88 -0.31 -8.09
C ARG A 61 -18.38 -0.95 -6.80
N GLU A 62 -17.48 -1.17 -5.85
CA GLU A 62 -17.72 -1.98 -4.65
C GLU A 62 -17.19 -1.28 -3.41
N ARG A 63 -17.86 -1.51 -2.27
CA ARG A 63 -17.46 -1.04 -0.95
C ARG A 63 -16.47 -2.04 -0.35
N ALA A 64 -15.19 -1.88 -0.65
CA ALA A 64 -14.15 -2.76 -0.09
C ALA A 64 -13.62 -2.26 1.26
N LEU A 65 -13.39 -3.17 2.21
CA LEU A 65 -12.49 -2.92 3.35
C LEU A 65 -11.10 -3.42 2.97
N ILE A 66 -10.13 -2.52 2.87
CA ILE A 66 -8.78 -2.82 2.39
C ILE A 66 -7.79 -2.69 3.55
N GLY A 67 -7.08 -3.78 3.83
CA GLY A 67 -5.98 -3.83 4.79
C GLY A 67 -4.64 -3.90 4.07
N PHE A 68 -3.70 -3.06 4.50
CA PHE A 68 -2.33 -3.07 4.02
C PHE A 68 -1.37 -3.50 5.14
N ASP A 69 -0.52 -4.47 4.84
CA ASP A 69 0.58 -4.88 5.70
C ASP A 69 1.85 -4.08 5.32
N PHE A 70 1.95 -2.87 5.87
CA PHE A 70 3.18 -2.08 5.94
C PHE A 70 3.11 -1.04 7.06
N ALA A 71 4.27 -0.50 7.44
CA ALA A 71 4.34 0.58 8.41
C ALA A 71 3.98 1.92 7.74
N PHE A 72 2.89 2.56 8.18
CA PHE A 72 2.48 3.88 7.69
C PHE A 72 3.41 5.03 8.12
N GLY A 73 4.40 4.76 8.95
CA GLY A 73 5.39 5.73 9.41
C GLY A 73 6.62 5.06 10.00
N TYR A 74 7.68 5.84 10.15
CA TYR A 74 8.91 5.39 10.80
C TYR A 74 8.81 5.50 12.32
N PRO A 75 9.70 4.83 13.08
CA PRO A 75 9.90 5.12 14.49
C PRO A 75 10.11 6.62 14.73
N HIS A 76 9.50 7.14 15.77
CA HIS A 76 9.55 8.57 16.12
C HIS A 76 9.69 8.80 17.62
N TYR A 77 9.04 7.99 18.45
CA TYR A 77 8.84 8.28 19.86
C TYR A 77 10.14 8.22 20.70
N ASP A 78 11.10 7.40 20.29
CA ASP A 78 12.39 7.22 20.96
C ASP A 78 13.26 8.49 20.93
N LEU A 79 13.25 9.22 19.82
CA LEU A 79 14.07 10.42 19.62
C LEU A 79 13.26 11.71 19.38
N GLY A 80 11.94 11.62 19.40
CA GLY A 80 11.04 12.75 19.12
C GLY A 80 11.16 13.31 17.70
N CYS A 81 11.70 12.53 16.77
CA CYS A 81 11.92 12.88 15.37
C CYS A 81 11.94 11.60 14.52
N TYR A 82 11.61 11.69 13.23
CA TYR A 82 11.67 10.54 12.31
C TYR A 82 13.08 10.30 11.78
N PHE A 83 13.84 11.37 11.55
CA PHE A 83 15.16 11.35 10.91
C PHE A 83 16.20 12.14 11.72
N PRO A 84 16.73 11.54 12.81
CA PRO A 84 17.73 12.18 13.65
C PRO A 84 18.95 12.65 12.85
N GLY A 85 19.32 13.92 13.03
CA GLY A 85 20.48 14.53 12.36
C GLY A 85 20.22 15.05 10.94
N MET A 86 19.01 14.90 10.39
CA MET A 86 18.63 15.57 9.15
C MET A 86 18.06 16.98 9.40
N ASN A 87 18.44 17.94 8.56
CA ASN A 87 17.93 19.33 8.63
C ASN A 87 16.44 19.45 8.29
N LYS A 88 15.83 18.43 7.64
CA LYS A 88 14.45 18.45 7.17
C LYS A 88 13.64 17.30 7.77
N ASP A 89 13.72 17.15 9.09
CA ASP A 89 12.87 16.20 9.80
C ASP A 89 11.40 16.64 9.75
N PRO A 90 10.46 15.76 9.34
CA PRO A 90 9.04 16.09 9.32
C PRO A 90 8.46 16.13 10.73
N ALA A 91 7.71 17.19 11.05
CA ALA A 91 7.19 17.43 12.41
C ALA A 91 6.07 16.46 12.85
N ASN A 92 5.45 15.74 11.92
CA ASN A 92 4.37 14.79 12.19
C ASN A 92 4.18 13.85 10.99
N ILE A 93 3.30 12.86 11.16
CA ILE A 93 3.00 11.84 10.16
C ILE A 93 2.58 12.41 8.80
N PHE A 94 1.80 13.51 8.76
CA PHE A 94 1.40 14.14 7.51
C PHE A 94 2.57 14.83 6.82
N GLY A 95 3.45 15.48 7.58
CA GLY A 95 4.69 16.04 7.05
C GLY A 95 5.65 14.97 6.51
N LEU A 96 5.66 13.78 7.12
CA LEU A 96 6.42 12.63 6.63
C LEU A 96 5.91 12.18 5.26
N TRP A 97 4.59 12.01 5.11
CA TRP A 97 3.99 11.63 3.83
C TRP A 97 4.18 12.70 2.76
N GLU A 98 4.08 13.99 3.09
CA GLU A 98 4.36 15.06 2.14
C GLU A 98 5.82 15.03 1.65
N LEU A 99 6.77 14.71 2.54
CA LEU A 99 8.18 14.53 2.18
C LEU A 99 8.37 13.30 1.27
N ILE A 100 7.72 12.18 1.58
CA ILE A 100 7.74 10.97 0.74
C ILE A 100 7.18 11.27 -0.63
N ASP A 101 6.00 11.90 -0.73
CA ASP A 101 5.35 12.23 -2.00
C ASP A 101 6.23 13.14 -2.86
N LYS A 102 6.86 14.16 -2.27
CA LYS A 102 7.81 15.03 -2.99
C LYS A 102 9.04 14.29 -3.47
N THR A 103 9.56 13.35 -2.67
CA THR A 103 10.77 12.58 -3.00
C THR A 103 10.50 11.56 -4.10
N CYS A 104 9.35 10.89 -4.03
CA CYS A 104 8.92 9.87 -4.99
C CYS A 104 8.24 10.47 -6.24
N GLN A 105 8.16 11.79 -6.37
CA GLN A 105 7.43 12.44 -7.46
C GLN A 105 7.97 12.01 -8.83
N GLY A 106 7.11 11.42 -9.65
CA GLY A 106 7.47 10.95 -10.99
C GLY A 106 8.25 9.63 -11.03
N ALA A 107 8.51 9.01 -9.87
CA ALA A 107 9.07 7.67 -9.81
C ALA A 107 8.01 6.64 -10.26
N SER A 108 8.43 5.68 -11.08
CA SER A 108 7.58 4.53 -11.41
C SER A 108 7.47 3.59 -10.22
N ASN A 109 6.35 2.86 -10.12
CA ASN A 109 6.09 1.91 -9.04
C ASN A 109 6.24 2.49 -7.63
N PHE A 110 6.00 3.79 -7.46
CA PHE A 110 6.10 4.50 -6.18
C PHE A 110 7.40 4.21 -5.41
N TYR A 111 8.51 3.97 -6.12
CA TYR A 111 9.81 3.66 -5.52
C TYR A 111 10.74 4.88 -5.61
N GLY A 112 10.84 5.64 -4.53
CA GLY A 112 11.78 6.76 -4.36
C GLY A 112 13.16 6.33 -3.87
#